data_AF-A0A6A5TKN2-F1
#
_entry.id   AF-A0A6A5TKN2-F1
#
_cell.length_a   1.000
_cell.length_b   1.000
_cell.length_c   1.000
_cell.angle_alpha   90.00
_cell.angle_beta   90.00
_cell.angle_gamma   90.00
#
_symmetry.space_group_name_H-M   'P 1'
#
loop_
_entity.id
_entity.type
_entity.pdbx_description
1 polymer ?
#
loop_
_entity_poly.entity_id
_entity_poly.type
_entity_poly.pdbx_seq_one_letter_code
_entity_poly.pdbx_strand_id
1 'polypeptide(L)' 'FACNYPGCTSHFRRQEHLKRHEKKHTNECFTCKICGRDFNRNDNCRQHMWTH' A
#
# COMPACT_ATOMS: atom_id res chain seq x y z
N PHE A 1 5.55 -16.04 10.83
CA PHE A 1 5.84 -14.62 10.55
C PHE A 1 4.58 -13.81 10.81
N ALA A 2 4.50 -13.16 11.97
CA ALA A 2 3.35 -12.34 12.36
C ALA A 2 3.54 -10.90 11.88
N CYS A 3 2.45 -10.24 11.49
CA CYS A 3 2.47 -8.82 11.17
C CYS A 3 2.60 -7.98 12.45
N ASN A 4 3.49 -6.99 12.43
CA ASN A 4 3.73 -6.12 13.58
C ASN A 4 2.90 -4.82 13.53
N TYR A 5 1.93 -4.73 12.61
CA TYR A 5 1.12 -3.52 12.47
C TYR A 5 0.03 -3.44 13.55
N PRO A 6 -0.11 -2.29 14.24
CA PRO A 6 -1.10 -2.14 15.30
C PRO A 6 -2.52 -2.36 14.76
N GLY A 7 -3.24 -3.34 15.31
CA GLY A 7 -4.57 -3.72 14.86
C GLY A 7 -4.60 -4.78 13.75
N CYS A 8 -3.45 -5.29 13.29
CA CYS A 8 -3.40 -6.41 12.35
C CYS A 8 -3.04 -7.72 13.05
N THR A 9 -3.93 -8.71 12.96
CA THR A 9 -3.74 -10.07 13.53
C THR A 9 -3.29 -11.11 12.48
N SER A 10 -2.87 -10.64 11.31
CA SER A 10 -2.45 -11.52 10.20
C SER A 10 -1.12 -12.20 10.48
N HIS A 11 -1.07 -13.50 10.24
CA HIS A 11 0.12 -14.32 10.41
C HIS A 11 0.35 -15.22 9.19
N PHE A 12 1.62 -15.33 8.80
CA PHE A 12 2.03 -16.02 7.59
C PHE A 12 3.06 -17.11 7.89
N ARG A 13 2.98 -18.21 7.15
CA ARG A 13 3.92 -19.33 7.25
C ARG A 13 5.29 -19.02 6.63
N ARG A 14 5.35 -18.06 5.70
CA ARG A 14 6.59 -17.66 4.99
C ARG A 14 6.83 -16.16 5.05
N GLN A 15 8.11 -15.78 4.99
CA GLN A 15 8.54 -14.39 5.10
C GLN A 15 8.18 -13.58 3.84
N GLU A 16 8.20 -14.16 2.63
CA GLU A 16 7.83 -13.43 1.42
C GLU A 16 6.37 -12.94 1.44
N HIS A 17 5.49 -13.72 2.07
CA HIS A 17 4.08 -13.38 2.20
C HIS A 17 3.85 -12.29 3.24
N LEU A 18 4.59 -12.33 4.35
CA LEU A 18 4.56 -11.25 5.34
C LEU A 18 5.03 -9.93 4.71
N LYS A 19 6.17 -9.91 4.02
CA LYS A 19 6.70 -8.70 3.35
C LYS A 19 5.70 -8.09 2.36
N ARG A 20 5.00 -8.92 1.58
CA ARG A 20 3.94 -8.46 0.67
C ARG A 20 2.74 -7.90 1.41
N HIS A 21 2.38 -8.50 2.54
CA HIS A 21 1.28 -8.04 3.38
C HIS A 21 1.61 -6.72 4.09
N GLU A 22 2.83 -6.53 4.59
CA GLU A 22 3.27 -5.30 5.24
C GLU A 22 3.19 -4.08 4.31
N LYS A 23 3.33 -4.27 2.99
CA LYS A 23 3.11 -3.21 1.99
C LYS A 23 1.68 -2.65 1.98
N LYS A 24 0.68 -3.41 2.46
CA LYS A 24 -0.69 -2.89 2.61
C LYS A 24 -0.84 -1.95 3.82
N HIS A 25 0.06 -2.07 4.79
CA HIS A 25 0.03 -1.31 6.03
C HIS A 25 0.84 -0.04 5.96
N THR A 26 1.93 -0.07 5.19
CA THR A 26 2.55 1.15 4.72
C THR A 26 1.55 1.82 3.79
N ASN A 27 0.83 2.83 4.31
CA ASN A 27 0.09 3.84 3.55
C ASN A 27 1.05 4.64 2.65
N GLU A 28 1.83 3.97 1.81
CA GLU A 28 2.33 4.55 0.57
C GLU A 28 1.12 4.69 -0.36
N CYS A 29 0.16 5.50 0.08
CA CYS A 29 -0.83 6.07 -0.80
C CYS A 29 -0.03 6.95 -1.76
N PHE A 30 -0.07 6.57 -3.02
CA PHE A 30 0.50 7.36 -4.09
C PHE A 30 -0.31 8.64 -4.14
N THR A 31 0.24 9.71 -3.59
CA THR A 31 -0.44 11.00 -3.50
C THR A 31 -0.14 11.76 -4.79
N CYS A 32 -1.18 12.15 -5.50
CA CYS A 32 -1.02 13.00 -6.67
C CYS A 32 -0.45 14.36 -6.24
N LYS A 33 0.67 14.78 -6.82
CA LYS A 33 1.31 16.06 -6.50
C LYS A 33 0.58 17.28 -7.06
N ILE A 34 -0.38 17.09 -7.98
CA ILE A 34 -1.13 18.17 -8.64
C ILE A 34 -2.42 18.49 -7.86
N CYS A 35 -3.20 17.47 -7.48
CA CYS A 35 -4.47 17.67 -6.77
C CYS A 35 -4.50 17.15 -5.33
N GLY A 36 -3.42 16.53 -4.84
CA GLY A 36 -3.33 16.01 -3.47
C GLY A 36 -4.15 14.74 -3.21
N ARG A 37 -4.74 14.14 -4.25
CA ARG A 37 -5.58 12.94 -4.11
C ARG A 37 -4.74 11.69 -3.84
N ASP A 38 -5.14 10.92 -2.84
CA ASP A 38 -4.48 9.69 -2.40
C ASP A 38 -5.00 8.46 -3.14
N PHE A 39 -4.07 7.58 -3.55
CA PHE A 39 -4.39 6.33 -4.24
C PHE A 39 -3.71 5.16 -3.55
N ASN A 40 -4.47 4.10 -3.22
CA ASN A 40 -3.90 2.89 -2.60
C ASN A 40 -3.06 2.02 -3.56
N ARG A 41 -3.03 2.36 -4.86
CA ARG A 41 -2.28 1.65 -5.90
C ARG A 41 -1.52 2.60 -6.81
N ASN A 42 -0.28 2.23 -7.14
CA ASN A 42 0.59 2.99 -8.03
C ASN A 42 0.01 3.09 -9.45
N ASP A 43 -0.53 1.99 -9.97
CA ASP A 43 -1.10 1.97 -11.32
C ASP A 43 -2.33 2.88 -11.46
N ASN A 44 -3.18 2.94 -10.43
CA ASN A 44 -4.30 3.88 -10.37
C ASN A 44 -3.83 5.34 -10.31
N CYS A 45 -2.82 5.64 -9.48
CA CYS A 45 -2.23 6.99 -9.43
C CYS A 45 -1.62 7.34 -10.79
N ARG A 46 -0.89 6.42 -11.41
CA ARG A 46 -0.25 6.64 -12.72
C ARG A 46 -1.28 6.85 -13.81
N GLN A 47 -2.37 6.08 -13.85
CA GLN A 47 -3.50 6.29 -14.77
C GLN A 47 -4.14 7.66 -14.55
N HIS A 48 -4.38 8.02 -13.29
CA HIS A 48 -4.92 9.32 -12.91
C HIS A 48 -4.03 10.49 -13.36
N MET A 49 -2.70 10.33 -13.37
CA MET A 49 -1.80 11.36 -13.90
C MET A 49 -1.98 11.62 -15.40
N TRP A 50 -2.59 10.72 -16.18
CA TRP A 50 -2.92 10.96 -17.59
C TRP A 50 -4.22 11.76 -17.77
N THR A 51 -5.07 11.81 -16.75
CA THR A 51 -6.34 12.56 -16.78
C THR A 51 -6.25 13.92 -16.09
N HIS A 52 -5.06 14.29 -15.61
CA HIS A 52 -4.72 15.66 -15.27
C HIS A 52 -4.50 16.50 -16.52
#